data_AF-A0A556RGG6-F1
#
_entry.id   AF-A0A556RGG6-F1
#
_cell.length_a   1.000
_cell.length_b   1.000
_cell.length_c   1.000
_cell.angle_alpha   90.00
_cell.angle_beta   90.00
_cell.angle_gamma   90.00
#
_symmetry.space_group_name_H-M   'P 1'
#
loop_
_entity.id
_entity.type
_entity.pdbx_description
1 polymer ?
#
loop_
_entity_poly.entity_id
_entity_poly.type
_entity_poly.pdbx_seq_one_letter_code
_entity_poly.pdbx_strand_id
1 'polypeptide(L)'
;MTNIELKALRRLFFLDVVDAANYIGNCSKRAWQYWESGNRKIPDDVINMMNQLKEERMELLSILKSNNSVCDVKSNDLIYTRLTDSVKAELYAKGLIDKIV
;
A
#
# COMPACT_ATOMS: atom_id res chain seq x y z
N MET A 1 14.84 3.01 -1.55
CA MET A 1 13.59 3.44 -2.20
C MET A 1 13.82 4.76 -2.90
N THR A 2 13.45 4.89 -4.16
CA THR A 2 13.50 6.17 -4.90
C THR A 2 12.19 6.96 -4.74
N ASN A 3 12.19 8.23 -5.12
CA ASN A 3 10.98 9.06 -5.13
C ASN A 3 9.89 8.51 -6.05
N ILE A 4 10.28 7.91 -7.19
CA ILE A 4 9.37 7.27 -8.15
C ILE A 4 8.75 6.02 -7.53
N GLU A 5 9.57 5.19 -6.88
CA GLU A 5 9.10 3.99 -6.17
C GLU A 5 8.13 4.33 -5.04
N LEU A 6 8.43 5.36 -4.23
CA LEU A 6 7.53 5.83 -3.18
C LEU A 6 6.14 6.20 -3.74
N LYS A 7 6.13 6.98 -4.82
CA LYS A 7 4.90 7.41 -5.48
C LYS A 7 4.13 6.24 -6.09
N ALA A 8 4.84 5.28 -6.68
CA ALA A 8 4.24 4.07 -7.25
C ALA A 8 3.60 3.21 -6.15
N LEU A 9 4.30 2.97 -5.04
CA LEU A 9 3.78 2.20 -3.91
C LEU A 9 2.57 2.87 -3.26
N ARG A 10 2.60 4.20 -3.05
CA ARG A 10 1.43 4.91 -2.52
C ARG A 10 0.18 4.68 -3.38
N ARG A 11 0.33 4.75 -4.70
CA ARG A 11 -0.75 4.48 -5.65
C ARG A 11 -1.16 3.01 -5.66
N LEU A 12 -0.20 2.10 -5.55
CA LEU A 12 -0.45 0.66 -5.47
C LEU A 12 -1.34 0.34 -4.26
N PHE A 13 -1.08 0.99 -3.12
CA PHE A 13 -1.89 0.86 -1.91
C PHE A 13 -3.11 1.79 -1.90
N PHE A 14 -3.52 2.37 -3.04
CA PHE A 14 -4.70 3.24 -3.12
C PHE A 14 -4.76 4.37 -2.08
N LEU A 15 -3.60 4.83 -1.61
CA LEU A 15 -3.50 5.96 -0.69
C LEU A 15 -3.45 7.26 -1.49
N ASP A 16 -4.26 8.23 -1.10
CA ASP A 16 -4.04 9.58 -1.57
C ASP A 16 -2.81 10.19 -0.86
N VAL A 17 -2.39 11.39 -1.29
CA VAL A 17 -1.19 12.05 -0.71
C VAL A 17 -1.42 12.43 0.75
N VAL A 18 -2.64 12.76 1.13
CA VAL A 18 -3.00 13.17 2.50
C VAL A 18 -3.02 11.95 3.42
N ASP A 19 -3.64 10.86 3.00
CA ASP A 19 -3.65 9.58 3.71
C ASP A 19 -2.23 9.11 3.99
N ALA A 20 -1.39 9.07 2.96
CA ALA A 20 0.00 8.63 3.13
C ALA A 20 0.79 9.56 4.08
N ALA A 21 0.59 10.87 3.97
CA ALA A 21 1.24 11.84 4.85
C ALA A 21 0.79 11.67 6.32
N ASN A 22 -0.49 11.42 6.58
CA ASN A 22 -1.05 11.29 7.92
C ASN A 22 -0.72 9.94 8.57
N TYR A 23 -0.95 8.84 7.85
CA TYR A 23 -0.92 7.49 8.41
C TYR A 23 0.42 6.77 8.26
N ILE A 24 1.28 7.22 7.34
CA ILE A 24 2.63 6.64 7.16
C ILE A 24 3.70 7.63 7.60
N GLY A 25 3.64 8.86 7.08
CA GLY A 25 4.71 9.84 7.29
C GLY A 25 4.60 10.67 8.56
N ASN A 26 3.45 10.65 9.25
CA ASN A 26 3.08 11.57 10.34
C ASN A 26 3.55 13.02 10.06
N CYS A 27 3.24 13.52 8.86
CA CYS A 27 3.79 14.76 8.33
C CYS A 27 2.75 15.54 7.53
N SER A 28 3.12 16.74 7.09
CA SER A 28 2.24 17.50 6.18
C SER A 28 2.21 16.88 4.77
N LYS A 29 1.07 17.02 4.09
CA LYS A 29 0.91 16.71 2.65
C LYS A 29 2.09 17.26 1.81
N ARG A 30 2.54 18.47 2.12
CA ARG A 30 3.62 19.14 1.37
C ARG A 30 4.97 18.46 1.57
N ALA A 31 5.27 18.00 2.79
CA ALA A 31 6.49 17.24 3.06
C ALA A 31 6.52 15.95 2.23
N TRP A 32 5.42 15.21 2.20
CA TRP A 32 5.28 14.02 1.36
C TRP A 32 5.50 14.32 -0.12
N GLN A 33 4.89 15.40 -0.65
CA GLN A 33 5.06 15.78 -2.05
C GLN A 33 6.51 16.10 -2.42
N TYR A 34 7.29 16.70 -1.51
CA TYR A 34 8.71 16.93 -1.74
C TYR A 34 9.52 15.63 -1.81
N TRP A 35 9.11 14.59 -1.09
CA TRP A 35 9.71 13.27 -1.20
C TRP A 35 9.39 12.63 -2.55
N GLU A 36 8.13 12.67 -2.99
CA GLU A 36 7.71 12.09 -4.29
C GLU A 36 8.28 12.84 -5.50
N SER A 37 8.52 14.14 -5.39
CA SER A 37 9.15 14.92 -6.45
C SER A 37 10.67 14.75 -6.50
N GLY A 38 11.28 14.15 -5.46
CA GLY A 38 12.73 14.04 -5.32
C GLY A 38 13.41 15.33 -4.81
N ASN A 39 12.64 16.35 -4.43
CA ASN A 39 13.18 17.61 -3.90
C ASN A 39 13.77 17.43 -2.49
N ARG A 40 13.34 16.39 -1.77
CA ARG A 40 13.87 16.02 -0.44
C ARG A 40 14.08 14.52 -0.36
N LYS A 41 15.09 14.12 0.42
CA LYS A 41 15.32 12.71 0.76
C LYS A 41 14.11 12.17 1.54
N ILE A 42 13.72 10.93 1.23
CA ILE A 42 12.69 10.19 1.96
C ILE A 42 13.28 9.78 3.33
N PRO A 43 12.57 10.01 4.45
CA PRO A 43 12.95 9.51 5.76
C PRO A 43 13.04 7.97 5.81
N ASP A 44 13.97 7.44 6.60
CA ASP A 44 14.25 6.00 6.64
C ASP A 44 13.09 5.20 7.28
N ASP A 45 12.38 5.77 8.25
CA ASP A 45 11.15 5.22 8.83
C ASP A 45 10.02 5.06 7.80
N VAL A 46 9.81 6.07 6.96
CA VAL A 46 8.86 6.00 5.84
C VAL A 46 9.26 4.92 4.84
N ILE A 47 10.56 4.82 4.51
CA ILE A 47 11.08 3.77 3.63
C ILE A 47 10.80 2.39 4.22
N ASN A 48 11.10 2.20 5.51
CA ASN A 48 10.90 0.92 6.19
C ASN A 48 9.43 0.52 6.20
N MET A 49 8.53 1.44 6.57
CA MET A 49 7.09 1.18 6.58
C MET A 49 6.55 0.82 5.19
N MET A 50 6.94 1.57 4.15
CA MET A 50 6.50 1.30 2.78
C MET A 50 7.04 -0.04 2.23
N ASN A 51 8.25 -0.44 2.65
CA ASN A 51 8.81 -1.74 2.31
C ASN A 51 8.10 -2.88 3.06
N GLN A 52 7.77 -2.68 4.33
CA GLN A 52 7.00 -3.65 5.11
C GLN A 52 5.63 -3.91 4.46
N LEU A 53 4.88 -2.84 4.12
CA LEU A 53 3.60 -2.98 3.42
C LEU A 53 3.73 -3.71 2.07
N LYS A 54 4.84 -3.48 1.35
CA LYS A 54 5.13 -4.17 0.10
C LYS A 54 5.36 -5.66 0.34
N GLU A 55 6.07 -6.03 1.42
CA GLU A 55 6.33 -7.41 1.78
C GLU A 55 5.05 -8.12 2.24
N GLU A 56 4.28 -7.53 3.15
CA GLU A 56 2.98 -8.03 3.59
C GLU A 56 2.04 -8.26 2.41
N ARG A 57 2.04 -7.34 1.43
CA ARG A 57 1.27 -7.51 0.20
C ARG A 57 1.65 -8.76 -0.58
N MET A 58 2.94 -9.04 -0.69
CA MET A 58 3.46 -10.20 -1.42
C MET A 58 3.13 -11.50 -0.68
N GLU A 59 3.17 -11.48 0.64
CA GLU A 59 2.75 -12.60 1.48
C GLU A 59 1.24 -12.89 1.32
N LEU A 60 0.39 -11.87 1.39
CA LEU A 60 -1.04 -12.04 1.17
C LEU A 60 -1.34 -12.65 -0.21
N LEU A 61 -0.68 -12.17 -1.26
CA LEU A 61 -0.81 -12.78 -2.59
C LEU A 61 -0.36 -14.24 -2.64
N SER A 62 0.72 -14.60 -1.93
CA SER A 62 1.25 -15.97 -1.96
C SER A 62 0.31 -16.94 -1.24
N ILE A 63 -0.22 -16.53 -0.08
CA ILE A 63 -1.21 -17.28 0.70
C ILE A 63 -2.48 -17.49 -0.12
N LEU A 64 -3.01 -16.42 -0.74
CA LEU A 64 -4.28 -16.49 -1.47
C LEU A 64 -4.19 -17.35 -2.74
N LYS A 65 -3.06 -17.31 -3.45
CA LYS A 65 -2.79 -18.23 -4.56
C LYS A 65 -2.76 -19.70 -4.13
N SER A 66 -2.38 -19.97 -2.88
CA SER A 66 -2.20 -21.33 -2.37
C SER A 66 -3.48 -21.91 -1.78
N ASN A 67 -4.33 -21.08 -1.16
CA ASN A 67 -5.45 -21.54 -0.33
C ASN A 67 -6.85 -21.27 -0.90
N ASN A 68 -7.02 -20.65 -2.08
CA ASN A 68 -8.32 -20.33 -2.71
C ASN A 68 -9.38 -19.67 -1.78
N SER A 69 -8.97 -19.13 -0.64
CA SER A 69 -9.84 -18.62 0.41
C SER A 69 -9.42 -17.19 0.74
N VAL A 70 -10.26 -16.22 0.35
CA VAL A 70 -10.10 -14.81 0.73
C VAL A 70 -10.54 -14.65 2.18
N CYS A 71 -9.61 -14.37 3.08
CA CYS A 71 -9.94 -13.96 4.43
C CYS A 71 -10.34 -12.48 4.43
N ASP A 72 -11.62 -12.21 4.72
CA ASP A 72 -12.12 -10.85 4.99
C ASP A 72 -11.62 -10.40 6.36
N VAL A 73 -10.42 -9.82 6.38
CA VAL A 73 -9.87 -9.21 7.58
C VAL A 73 -10.53 -7.84 7.75
N LYS A 74 -11.52 -7.76 8.65
CA LYS A 74 -12.08 -6.48 9.10
C LYS A 74 -11.09 -5.81 10.04
N SER A 75 -10.20 -4.99 9.49
CA SER A 75 -9.34 -4.11 10.28
C SER A 75 -9.92 -2.69 10.30
N ASN A 76 -9.90 -2.03 11.46
CA ASN A 76 -10.22 -0.60 11.56
C ASN A 76 -9.03 0.29 11.13
N ASP A 77 -7.89 -0.31 10.79
CA ASP A 77 -6.74 0.40 10.26
C ASP A 77 -6.93 0.69 8.76
N LEU A 78 -6.93 1.98 8.40
CA LEU A 78 -7.05 2.43 7.02
C LEU A 78 -5.94 1.84 6.15
N ILE A 79 -4.70 1.77 6.66
CA ILE A 79 -3.57 1.25 5.88
C ILE A 79 -3.79 -0.21 5.54
N TYR A 80 -4.19 -1.01 6.52
CA TYR A 80 -4.46 -2.43 6.31
C TYR A 80 -5.66 -2.66 5.38
N THR A 81 -6.72 -1.85 5.53
CA THR A 81 -7.88 -1.90 4.62
C THR A 81 -7.47 -1.61 3.18
N ARG A 82 -6.61 -0.61 2.98
CA ARG A 82 -6.11 -0.23 1.65
C ARG A 82 -5.15 -1.26 1.06
N LEU A 83 -4.35 -1.89 1.90
CA LEU A 83 -3.51 -3.02 1.52
C LEU A 83 -4.36 -4.19 1.01
N THR A 84 -5.40 -4.59 1.74
CA THR A 84 -6.29 -5.69 1.33
C THR A 84 -7.09 -5.34 0.09
N ASP A 85 -7.62 -4.11 -0.03
CA ASP A 85 -8.27 -3.60 -1.25
C ASP A 85 -7.35 -3.75 -2.47
N SER A 86 -6.07 -3.40 -2.33
CA SER A 86 -5.09 -3.51 -3.42
C SER A 86 -4.87 -4.95 -3.87
N VAL A 87 -4.84 -5.90 -2.93
CA VAL A 87 -4.70 -7.34 -3.22
C VAL A 87 -5.96 -7.86 -3.91
N LYS A 88 -7.15 -7.55 -3.37
CA LYS A 88 -8.44 -7.92 -3.95
C LYS A 88 -8.55 -7.43 -5.40
N ALA A 89 -8.19 -6.17 -5.66
CA ALA A 89 -8.20 -5.60 -7.00
C ALA A 89 -7.28 -6.36 -7.98
N GLU A 90 -6.10 -6.78 -7.55
CA GLU A 90 -5.19 -7.58 -8.38
C GLU A 90 -5.74 -8.97 -8.68
N LEU A 91 -6.32 -9.64 -7.67
CA LEU A 91 -6.92 -10.97 -7.85
C LEU A 91 -8.13 -10.91 -8.80
N TYR A 92 -8.96 -9.87 -8.67
CA TYR A 92 -10.08 -9.63 -9.56
C TYR A 92 -9.60 -9.40 -11.01
N ALA A 93 -8.59 -8.55 -11.20
CA ALA A 93 -8.01 -8.31 -12.53
C ALA A 93 -7.40 -9.57 -13.16
N LYS A 94 -6.98 -10.55 -12.35
CA LYS A 94 -6.47 -11.85 -12.79
C LYS A 94 -7.56 -12.92 -13.00
N GLY A 95 -8.83 -12.59 -12.75
CA GLY A 95 -9.95 -13.53 -12.87
C GLY A 95 -9.95 -14.64 -11.80
N LEU A 96 -9.27 -14.41 -10.67
CA LEU A 96 -9.21 -15.38 -9.56
C LEU A 96 -10.38 -15.24 -8.58
N ILE A 97 -11.06 -14.09 -8.60
CA ILE A 97 -12.26 -13.82 -7.81
C ILE A 97 -13.30 -13.08 -8.67
N ASP A 98 -14.58 -13.38 -8.46
CA ASP A 98 -15.67 -12.88 -9.31
C ASP A 98 -16.16 -11.47 -8.93
N LYS A 99 -15.84 -11.00 -7.71
CA LYS A 99 -16.29 -9.70 -7.18
C LYS A 99 -15.24 -9.07 -6.26
N ILE A 100 -15.12 -7.75 -6.35
CA ILE A 100 -14.48 -6.92 -5.33
C ILE A 100 -15.53 -6.75 -4.22
N VAL A 101 -15.44 -7.53 -3.15
CA VAL A 101 -16.30 -7.40 -1.95
C VAL A 101 -15.74 -6.34 -1.03
#